data_AF-A0A1B6J225-F1
#
_entry.id   AF-A0A1B6J225-F1
#
_cell.length_a   1.000
_cell.length_b   1.000
_cell.length_c   1.000
_cell.angle_alpha   90.00
_cell.angle_beta   90.00
_cell.angle_gamma   90.00
#
_symmetry.space_group_name_H-M   'P 1'
#
loop_
_entity.id
_entity.type
_entity.pdbx_description
1 polymer ?
#
loop_
_entity_poly.entity_id
_entity_poly.type
_entity_poly.pdbx_seq_one_letter_code
_entity_poly.pdbx_strand_id
1 'polypeptide(L)'
;ADFLKTEYDYNWRFRDELARQLMSAMPLYSPSDTCVHLTPIGIALMLDNVAAVRESALNLVTELVKHVSVEISLLRGLLAELAEQFAHSARWNRRQTFALLCSKLIYCRALVDDMFARDVLPHLLDLSWDPVPNVRLAVARTVNSDIMNNQYFCNEQNPHHEVLMQALRRLQNDKDRDVRYFAVYKTIRSEEEEVDGRMKFSST
;
A
#
# COMPACT_ATOMS: atom_id res chain seq x y z
N ALA A 1 11.48 15.56 -23.23
CA ALA A 1 11.31 14.14 -22.85
C ALA A 1 12.58 13.50 -22.26
N ASP A 2 13.57 14.29 -21.79
CA ASP A 2 14.80 13.76 -21.14
C ASP A 2 14.75 13.75 -19.60
N PHE A 3 13.81 14.49 -19.00
CA PHE A 3 13.77 14.75 -17.55
C PHE A 3 13.37 13.53 -16.69
N LEU A 4 12.57 12.62 -17.24
CA LEU A 4 12.10 11.42 -16.54
C LEU A 4 13.03 10.21 -16.72
N LYS A 5 14.17 10.37 -17.41
CA LYS A 5 15.13 9.27 -17.59
C LYS A 5 15.86 8.99 -16.28
N THR A 6 15.72 7.76 -15.80
CA THR A 6 16.25 7.32 -14.50
C THR A 6 17.75 6.99 -14.52
N GLU A 7 18.39 7.12 -15.68
CA GLU A 7 19.79 6.75 -15.93
C GLU A 7 20.81 7.83 -15.53
N TYR A 8 20.35 9.05 -15.24
CA TYR A 8 21.22 10.12 -14.74
C TYR A 8 21.15 10.22 -13.20
N ASP A 9 22.02 9.48 -12.51
CA ASP A 9 22.14 9.43 -11.04
C ASP A 9 22.32 10.80 -10.38
N TYR A 10 22.85 11.80 -11.09
CA TYR A 10 23.14 13.12 -10.54
C TYR A 10 21.92 14.02 -10.30
N ASN A 11 20.76 13.71 -10.88
CA ASN A 11 19.59 14.60 -10.84
C ASN A 11 18.40 14.10 -10.02
N TRP A 12 18.58 13.08 -9.17
CA TRP A 12 17.47 12.49 -8.40
C TRP A 12 16.76 13.50 -7.49
N ARG A 13 17.49 14.49 -6.94
CA ARG A 13 16.89 15.56 -6.13
C ARG A 13 15.89 16.41 -6.89
N PHE A 14 16.07 16.60 -8.20
CA PHE A 14 15.10 17.31 -9.03
C PHE A 14 13.87 16.46 -9.32
N ARG A 15 14.03 15.15 -9.47
CA ARG A 15 12.89 14.20 -9.60
C ARG A 15 12.10 14.11 -8.30
N ASP A 16 12.81 14.08 -7.16
CA ASP A 16 12.24 14.14 -5.82
C ASP A 16 11.47 15.45 -5.59
N GLU A 17 12.09 16.59 -5.93
CA GLU A 17 11.44 17.90 -5.86
C GLU A 17 10.26 18.00 -6.81
N LEU A 18 10.35 17.45 -8.03
CA LEU A 18 9.24 17.38 -8.96
C LEU A 18 8.03 16.69 -8.33
N ALA A 19 8.21 15.54 -7.67
CA ALA A 19 7.11 14.85 -7.00
C ALA A 19 6.41 15.74 -5.96
N ARG A 20 7.20 16.47 -5.16
CA ARG A 20 6.71 17.38 -4.13
C ARG A 20 5.98 18.59 -4.72
N GLN A 21 6.52 19.21 -5.76
CA GLN A 21 5.89 20.35 -6.44
C GLN A 21 4.60 19.95 -7.18
N LEU A 22 4.57 18.79 -7.83
CA LEU A 22 3.36 18.28 -8.46
C LEU A 22 2.23 18.06 -7.45
N MET A 23 2.57 17.57 -6.26
CA MET A 23 1.60 17.42 -5.19
C MET A 23 1.01 18.77 -4.76
N SER A 24 1.83 19.82 -4.66
CA SER A 24 1.35 21.18 -4.36
C SER A 24 0.56 21.83 -5.51
N ALA A 25 0.89 21.51 -6.76
CA ALA A 25 0.22 22.05 -7.94
C ALA A 25 -1.06 21.28 -8.32
N MET A 26 -1.25 20.05 -7.81
CA MET A 26 -2.36 19.17 -8.14
C MET A 26 -3.75 19.82 -8.05
N PRO A 27 -4.07 20.68 -7.04
CA PRO A 27 -5.37 21.34 -6.97
C PRO A 27 -5.69 22.27 -8.15
N LEU A 28 -4.70 22.63 -8.97
CA LEU A 28 -4.88 23.44 -10.18
C LEU A 28 -5.38 22.61 -11.38
N TYR A 29 -5.35 21.27 -11.28
CA TYR A 29 -5.76 20.36 -12.33
C TYR A 29 -7.16 19.80 -12.04
N SER A 30 -7.98 19.62 -13.08
CA SER A 30 -9.20 18.83 -12.96
C SER A 30 -8.86 17.35 -12.66
N PRO A 31 -9.78 16.55 -12.11
CA PRO A 31 -9.58 15.10 -11.96
C PRO A 31 -9.22 14.42 -13.30
N SER A 32 -9.87 14.82 -14.39
CA SER A 32 -9.57 14.33 -15.74
C SER A 32 -8.14 14.68 -16.17
N ASP A 33 -7.74 15.96 -16.06
CA ASP A 33 -6.37 16.39 -16.42
C ASP A 33 -5.31 15.74 -15.55
N THR A 34 -5.65 15.47 -14.28
CA THR A 34 -4.79 14.76 -13.34
C THR A 34 -4.50 13.34 -13.83
N CYS A 35 -5.53 12.60 -14.23
CA CYS A 35 -5.38 11.26 -14.83
C CYS A 35 -4.54 11.29 -16.11
N VAL A 36 -4.77 12.27 -16.99
CA VAL A 36 -4.10 12.32 -18.30
C VAL A 36 -2.64 12.77 -18.19
N HIS A 37 -2.34 13.75 -17.32
CA HIS A 37 -1.06 14.44 -17.33
C HIS A 37 -0.18 14.13 -16.12
N LEU A 38 -0.76 13.99 -14.92
CA LEU A 38 0.01 13.82 -13.69
C LEU A 38 0.25 12.35 -13.33
N THR A 39 -0.76 11.49 -13.53
CA THR A 39 -0.64 10.05 -13.26
C THR A 39 0.55 9.38 -13.95
N PRO A 40 0.81 9.60 -15.27
CA PRO A 40 1.96 8.99 -15.93
C PRO A 40 3.30 9.39 -15.30
N ILE A 41 3.40 10.63 -14.82
CA ILE A 41 4.60 11.12 -14.13
C ILE A 41 4.74 10.46 -12.75
N GLY A 42 3.66 10.40 -11.97
CA GLY A 42 3.64 9.72 -10.67
C GLY A 42 4.04 8.25 -10.78
N ILE A 43 3.49 7.53 -11.76
CA ILE A 43 3.83 6.12 -12.04
C ILE A 43 5.31 5.98 -12.41
N ALA A 44 5.84 6.86 -13.27
CA ALA A 44 7.26 6.84 -13.64
C ALA A 44 8.18 7.05 -12.43
N LEU A 45 7.83 7.98 -11.52
CA LEU A 45 8.60 8.28 -10.32
C LEU A 45 8.49 7.17 -9.24
N MET A 46 7.37 6.44 -9.17
CA MET A 46 7.27 5.26 -8.29
C MET A 46 8.22 4.12 -8.73
N LEU A 47 8.69 4.15 -9.98
CA LEU A 47 9.62 3.19 -10.55
C LEU A 47 11.07 3.70 -10.57
N ASP A 48 11.36 4.80 -9.88
CA ASP A 48 12.69 5.39 -9.81
C ASP A 48 13.72 4.43 -9.18
N ASN A 49 14.98 4.54 -9.58
CA ASN A 49 16.07 3.76 -8.98
C ASN A 49 16.40 4.24 -7.56
N VAL A 50 16.15 5.51 -7.24
CA VAL A 50 16.45 6.11 -5.93
C VAL A 50 15.25 5.98 -4.98
N ALA A 51 15.49 5.40 -3.81
CA ALA A 51 14.44 5.12 -2.82
C ALA A 51 13.72 6.37 -2.32
N ALA A 52 14.43 7.48 -2.11
CA ALA A 52 13.84 8.76 -1.69
C ALA A 52 12.81 9.27 -2.72
N VAL A 53 13.15 9.22 -4.00
CA VAL A 53 12.22 9.60 -5.08
C VAL A 53 10.98 8.72 -5.07
N ARG A 54 11.15 7.40 -4.90
CA ARG A 54 10.01 6.46 -4.80
C ARG A 54 9.11 6.77 -3.60
N GLU A 55 9.67 7.17 -2.47
CA GLU A 55 8.90 7.56 -1.28
C GLU A 55 8.08 8.83 -1.55
N SER A 56 8.68 9.87 -2.14
CA SER A 56 7.94 11.07 -2.55
C SER A 56 6.88 10.76 -3.62
N ALA A 57 7.16 9.84 -4.54
CA ALA A 57 6.22 9.41 -5.57
C ALA A 57 5.03 8.63 -4.99
N LEU A 58 5.25 7.78 -3.98
CA LEU A 58 4.16 7.10 -3.27
C LEU A 58 3.21 8.12 -2.64
N ASN A 59 3.74 9.17 -2.01
CA ASN A 59 2.90 10.25 -1.44
C ASN A 59 2.16 11.01 -2.55
N LEU A 60 2.82 11.36 -3.66
CA LEU A 60 2.19 11.99 -4.82
C LEU A 60 1.03 11.14 -5.36
N VAL A 61 1.25 9.86 -5.63
CA VAL A 61 0.21 8.97 -6.19
C VAL A 61 -0.93 8.73 -5.21
N THR A 62 -0.65 8.69 -3.91
CA THR A 62 -1.70 8.65 -2.88
C THR A 62 -2.61 9.88 -2.96
N GLU A 63 -2.05 11.07 -3.10
CA GLU A 63 -2.83 12.30 -3.28
C GLU A 63 -3.53 12.36 -4.66
N LEU A 64 -2.92 11.83 -5.73
CA LEU A 64 -3.58 11.72 -7.04
C LEU A 64 -4.87 10.88 -6.93
N VAL A 65 -4.80 9.73 -6.25
CA VAL A 65 -5.97 8.87 -6.02
C VAL A 65 -7.07 9.63 -5.26
N LYS A 66 -6.70 10.38 -4.21
CA LYS A 66 -7.63 11.18 -3.41
C LYS A 66 -8.24 12.35 -4.19
N HIS A 67 -7.46 13.00 -5.05
CA HIS A 67 -7.95 14.08 -5.90
C HIS A 67 -8.93 13.58 -6.95
N VAL A 68 -8.64 12.42 -7.55
CA VAL A 68 -9.50 11.78 -8.56
C VAL A 68 -10.74 11.13 -7.94
N SER A 69 -10.75 10.84 -6.62
CA SER A 69 -11.85 10.12 -5.97
C SER A 69 -13.21 10.83 -6.01
N VAL A 70 -13.23 12.13 -6.35
CA VAL A 70 -14.47 12.89 -6.58
C VAL A 70 -15.25 12.40 -7.82
N GLU A 71 -14.57 11.72 -8.75
CA GLU A 71 -15.15 11.13 -9.95
C GLU A 71 -14.94 9.60 -9.97
N ILE A 72 -15.94 8.84 -9.54
CA ILE A 72 -15.85 7.39 -9.32
C ILE A 72 -15.42 6.62 -10.58
N SER A 73 -15.86 7.04 -11.77
CA SER A 73 -15.48 6.41 -13.04
C SER A 73 -13.98 6.57 -13.32
N LEU A 74 -13.44 7.77 -13.14
CA LEU A 74 -12.01 8.04 -13.31
C LEU A 74 -11.18 7.31 -12.25
N LEU A 75 -11.66 7.32 -11.00
CA LEU A 75 -10.97 6.64 -9.91
C LEU A 75 -10.85 5.13 -10.18
N ARG A 76 -11.94 4.47 -10.60
CA ARG A 76 -11.89 3.04 -10.94
C ARG A 76 -10.91 2.75 -12.07
N GLY A 77 -10.85 3.62 -13.09
CA GLY A 77 -9.86 3.52 -14.16
C GLY A 77 -8.43 3.63 -13.64
N LEU A 78 -8.15 4.62 -12.79
CA LEU A 78 -6.85 4.83 -12.17
C LEU A 78 -6.42 3.65 -11.29
N LEU A 79 -7.32 3.12 -10.44
CA LEU A 79 -7.02 1.97 -9.58
C LEU A 79 -6.71 0.71 -10.40
N ALA A 80 -7.48 0.47 -11.48
CA ALA A 80 -7.22 -0.64 -12.39
C ALA A 80 -5.87 -0.50 -13.11
N GLU A 81 -5.52 0.71 -13.58
CA GLU A 81 -4.21 0.98 -14.19
C GLU A 81 -3.06 0.74 -13.20
N LEU A 82 -3.20 1.19 -11.95
CA LEU A 82 -2.21 0.97 -10.90
C LEU A 82 -2.06 -0.52 -10.56
N ALA A 83 -3.16 -1.28 -10.48
CA ALA A 83 -3.11 -2.73 -10.26
C ALA A 83 -2.38 -3.44 -11.41
N GLU A 84 -2.69 -3.10 -12.67
CA GLU A 84 -2.07 -3.70 -13.84
C GLU A 84 -0.56 -3.39 -13.91
N GLN A 85 -0.17 -2.13 -13.71
CA GLN A 85 1.23 -1.69 -13.81
C GLN A 85 2.12 -2.24 -12.68
N PHE A 86 1.54 -2.47 -11.49
CA PHE A 86 2.27 -2.81 -10.29
C PHE A 86 1.96 -4.21 -9.76
N ALA A 87 0.72 -4.49 -9.33
CA ALA A 87 0.35 -5.78 -8.73
C ALA A 87 0.49 -6.95 -9.70
N HIS A 88 0.12 -6.75 -10.97
CA HIS A 88 0.17 -7.80 -12.00
C HIS A 88 1.45 -7.79 -12.83
N SER A 89 2.42 -6.94 -12.46
CA SER A 89 3.69 -6.86 -13.17
C SER A 89 4.52 -8.14 -13.05
N ALA A 90 5.22 -8.53 -14.12
CA ALA A 90 6.24 -9.57 -14.06
C ALA A 90 7.43 -9.21 -13.15
N ARG A 91 7.67 -7.92 -12.85
CA ARG A 91 8.80 -7.46 -12.04
C ARG A 91 8.44 -7.38 -10.56
N TRP A 92 9.16 -8.12 -9.73
CA TRP A 92 8.86 -8.24 -8.30
C TRP A 92 8.92 -6.91 -7.53
N ASN A 93 9.82 -6.01 -7.91
CA ASN A 93 9.95 -4.70 -7.27
C ASN A 93 8.72 -3.82 -7.49
N ARG A 94 8.02 -3.97 -8.62
CA ARG A 94 6.75 -3.28 -8.87
C ARG A 94 5.63 -3.84 -8.02
N ARG A 95 5.55 -5.17 -7.90
CA ARG A 95 4.58 -5.84 -7.02
C ARG A 95 4.79 -5.48 -5.55
N GLN A 96 6.05 -5.41 -5.10
CA GLN A 96 6.37 -4.88 -3.77
C GLN A 96 5.91 -3.42 -3.61
N THR A 97 6.13 -2.58 -4.62
CA THR A 97 5.70 -1.17 -4.61
C THR A 97 4.17 -1.05 -4.50
N PHE A 98 3.40 -1.97 -5.10
CA PHE A 98 1.94 -2.01 -4.93
C PHE A 98 1.54 -2.19 -3.46
N ALA A 99 2.17 -3.11 -2.73
CA ALA A 99 1.88 -3.31 -1.31
C ALA A 99 2.19 -2.06 -0.48
N LEU A 100 3.29 -1.36 -0.78
CA LEU A 100 3.62 -0.09 -0.14
C LEU A 100 2.61 1.02 -0.48
N LEU A 101 2.11 1.05 -1.71
CA LEU A 101 1.02 1.97 -2.10
C LEU A 101 -0.26 1.66 -1.33
N CYS A 102 -0.65 0.38 -1.18
CA CYS A 102 -1.80 -0.01 -0.38
C CYS A 102 -1.70 0.48 1.08
N SER A 103 -0.51 0.36 1.68
CA SER A 103 -0.23 0.90 3.02
C SER A 103 -0.50 2.41 3.09
N LYS A 104 0.04 3.18 2.13
CA LYS A 104 -0.17 4.64 2.04
C LYS A 104 -1.63 5.02 1.81
N LEU A 105 -2.36 4.30 0.97
CA LEU A 105 -3.78 4.56 0.70
C LEU A 105 -4.63 4.42 1.98
N ILE A 106 -4.35 3.41 2.81
CA ILE A 106 -5.01 3.22 4.11
C ILE A 106 -4.61 4.31 5.09
N TYR A 107 -3.30 4.54 5.25
CA TYR A 107 -2.77 5.51 6.22
C TYR A 107 -3.29 6.92 5.96
N CYS A 108 -3.27 7.37 4.70
CA CYS A 108 -3.74 8.71 4.30
C CYS A 108 -5.26 8.80 4.14
N ARG A 109 -6.01 7.70 4.32
CA ARG A 109 -7.45 7.60 4.04
C ARG A 109 -7.80 8.16 2.66
N ALA A 110 -7.03 7.72 1.66
CA ALA A 110 -7.18 8.20 0.28
C ALA A 110 -8.47 7.70 -0.39
N LEU A 111 -9.09 6.65 0.17
CA LEU A 111 -10.31 6.03 -0.31
C LEU A 111 -11.27 5.76 0.87
N VAL A 112 -12.56 5.63 0.55
CA VAL A 112 -13.52 5.00 1.47
C VAL A 112 -13.13 3.53 1.64
N ASP A 113 -13.16 3.02 2.87
CA ASP A 113 -12.65 1.68 3.19
C ASP A 113 -13.33 0.56 2.37
N ASP A 114 -14.65 0.64 2.14
CA ASP A 114 -15.39 -0.29 1.28
C ASP A 114 -14.88 -0.30 -0.17
N MET A 115 -14.51 0.87 -0.71
CA MET A 115 -13.95 0.97 -2.05
C MET A 115 -12.55 0.35 -2.11
N PHE A 116 -11.71 0.60 -1.09
CA PHE A 116 -10.41 -0.07 -0.99
C PHE A 116 -10.58 -1.59 -0.91
N ALA A 117 -11.52 -2.06 -0.08
CA ALA A 117 -11.79 -3.48 0.13
C ALA A 117 -12.26 -4.19 -1.15
N ARG A 118 -13.06 -3.50 -1.98
CA ARG A 118 -13.57 -4.03 -3.24
C ARG A 118 -12.56 -3.94 -4.39
N ASP A 119 -11.95 -2.77 -4.58
CA ASP A 119 -11.24 -2.42 -5.82
C ASP A 119 -9.71 -2.55 -5.70
N VAL A 120 -9.14 -2.65 -4.49
CA VAL A 120 -7.67 -2.67 -4.26
C VAL A 120 -7.23 -3.92 -3.50
N LEU A 121 -7.93 -4.26 -2.41
CA LEU A 121 -7.55 -5.34 -1.51
C LEU A 121 -7.38 -6.71 -2.21
N PRO A 122 -8.22 -7.13 -3.17
CA PRO A 122 -8.03 -8.43 -3.84
C PRO A 122 -6.65 -8.56 -4.49
N HIS A 123 -6.21 -7.52 -5.19
CA HIS A 123 -4.89 -7.48 -5.83
C HIS A 123 -3.74 -7.56 -4.81
N LEU A 124 -3.89 -6.93 -3.64
CA LEU A 124 -2.90 -7.03 -2.56
C LEU A 124 -2.85 -8.45 -1.98
N LEU A 125 -4.01 -9.07 -1.77
CA LEU A 125 -4.10 -10.41 -1.21
C LEU A 125 -3.55 -11.47 -2.18
N ASP A 126 -3.66 -11.29 -3.49
CA ASP A 126 -3.00 -12.19 -4.45
C ASP A 126 -1.47 -12.21 -4.26
N LEU A 127 -0.86 -11.05 -3.99
CA LEU A 127 0.59 -10.91 -3.76
C LEU A 127 1.08 -11.61 -2.49
N SER A 128 0.19 -11.99 -1.58
CA SER A 128 0.59 -12.80 -0.43
C SER A 128 1.07 -14.20 -0.84
N TRP A 129 0.79 -14.66 -2.06
CA TRP A 129 1.30 -15.91 -2.64
C TRP A 129 2.53 -15.71 -3.53
N ASP A 130 3.08 -14.49 -3.59
CA ASP A 130 4.17 -14.15 -4.50
C ASP A 130 5.39 -15.07 -4.30
N PRO A 131 6.07 -15.52 -5.37
CA PRO A 131 7.28 -16.34 -5.22
C PRO A 131 8.41 -15.63 -4.45
N VAL A 132 8.47 -14.29 -4.50
CA VAL A 132 9.55 -13.48 -3.92
C VAL A 132 9.22 -13.11 -2.46
N PRO A 133 10.05 -13.52 -1.47
CA PRO A 133 9.80 -13.23 -0.05
C PRO A 133 9.64 -11.75 0.26
N ASN A 134 10.42 -10.88 -0.39
CA ASN A 134 10.34 -9.43 -0.19
C ASN A 134 8.98 -8.81 -0.57
N VAL A 135 8.25 -9.42 -1.51
CA VAL A 135 6.87 -9.01 -1.84
C VAL A 135 5.93 -9.47 -0.73
N ARG A 136 6.00 -10.74 -0.34
CA ARG A 136 5.17 -11.31 0.74
C ARG A 136 5.40 -10.60 2.07
N LEU A 137 6.63 -10.18 2.36
CA LEU A 137 7.01 -9.39 3.53
C LEU A 137 6.31 -8.02 3.53
N ALA A 138 6.27 -7.35 2.38
CA ALA A 138 5.57 -6.08 2.25
C ALA A 138 4.06 -6.29 2.48
N VAL A 139 3.46 -7.33 1.90
CA VAL A 139 2.04 -7.68 2.13
C VAL A 139 1.78 -7.97 3.61
N ALA A 140 2.63 -8.76 4.28
CA ALA A 140 2.49 -9.08 5.69
C ALA A 140 2.48 -7.81 6.56
N ARG A 141 3.40 -6.88 6.31
CA ARG A 141 3.44 -5.58 6.99
C ARG A 141 2.19 -4.76 6.72
N THR A 142 1.81 -4.61 5.46
CA THR A 142 0.64 -3.80 5.07
C THR A 142 -0.65 -4.35 5.69
N VAL A 143 -0.87 -5.66 5.62
CA VAL A 143 -2.07 -6.28 6.17
C VAL A 143 -2.08 -6.16 7.69
N ASN A 144 -1.00 -6.54 8.36
CA ASN A 144 -0.94 -6.56 9.83
C ASN A 144 -0.92 -5.15 10.44
N SER A 145 -0.03 -4.28 9.96
CA SER A 145 0.26 -2.99 10.60
C SER A 145 -0.63 -1.85 10.14
N ASP A 146 -1.22 -1.92 8.94
CA ASP A 146 -2.02 -0.83 8.41
C ASP A 146 -3.49 -1.22 8.29
N ILE A 147 -3.79 -2.31 7.56
CA ILE A 147 -5.17 -2.72 7.27
C ILE A 147 -5.87 -3.20 8.54
N MET A 148 -5.27 -4.12 9.30
CA MET A 148 -5.90 -4.65 10.52
C MET A 148 -5.95 -3.65 11.69
N ASN A 149 -5.25 -2.52 11.60
CA ASN A 149 -5.37 -1.41 12.55
C ASN A 149 -6.47 -0.41 12.17
N ASN A 150 -7.10 -0.56 11.01
CA ASN A 150 -8.25 0.23 10.60
C ASN A 150 -9.55 -0.38 11.15
N GLN A 151 -10.39 0.46 11.77
CA GLN A 151 -11.64 0.08 12.42
C GLN A 151 -12.62 -0.67 11.50
N TYR A 152 -12.64 -0.35 10.21
CA TYR A 152 -13.47 -1.02 9.23
C TYR A 152 -13.07 -2.49 9.08
N PHE A 153 -11.77 -2.77 8.97
CA PHE A 153 -11.25 -4.11 8.68
C PHE A 153 -11.04 -4.98 9.94
N CYS A 154 -10.74 -4.37 11.09
CA CYS A 154 -10.54 -5.10 12.34
C CYS A 154 -11.86 -5.65 12.91
N ASN A 155 -13.01 -5.16 12.42
CA ASN A 155 -14.33 -5.61 12.82
C ASN A 155 -14.64 -7.01 12.26
N GLU A 156 -14.92 -7.98 13.14
CA GLU A 156 -15.26 -9.36 12.79
C GLU A 156 -16.55 -9.50 11.95
N GLN A 157 -17.46 -8.53 12.01
CA GLN A 157 -18.65 -8.49 11.17
C GLN A 157 -18.37 -7.98 9.74
N ASN A 158 -17.16 -7.47 9.47
CA ASN A 158 -16.78 -7.05 8.13
C ASN A 158 -16.66 -8.28 7.20
N PRO A 159 -17.28 -8.26 6.01
CA PRO A 159 -17.23 -9.40 5.08
C PRO A 159 -15.81 -9.77 4.61
N HIS A 160 -14.86 -8.83 4.68
CA HIS A 160 -13.47 -9.03 4.31
C HIS A 160 -12.56 -9.42 5.48
N HIS A 161 -13.06 -9.44 6.72
CA HIS A 161 -12.24 -9.74 7.91
C HIS A 161 -11.64 -11.15 7.84
N GLU A 162 -12.45 -12.16 7.54
CA GLU A 162 -11.97 -13.56 7.54
C GLU A 162 -10.92 -13.80 6.44
N VAL A 163 -11.05 -13.17 5.26
CA VAL A 163 -10.04 -13.35 4.20
C VAL A 163 -8.70 -12.69 4.56
N LEU A 164 -8.71 -11.57 5.28
CA LEU A 164 -7.51 -10.93 5.84
C LEU A 164 -6.84 -11.84 6.88
N MET A 165 -7.64 -12.41 7.79
CA MET A 165 -7.15 -13.33 8.82
C MET A 165 -6.57 -14.61 8.21
N GLN A 166 -7.20 -15.16 7.17
CA GLN A 166 -6.66 -16.30 6.43
C GLN A 166 -5.33 -15.97 5.76
N ALA A 167 -5.20 -14.77 5.17
CA ALA A 167 -3.94 -14.34 4.58
C ALA A 167 -2.83 -14.20 5.63
N LEU A 168 -3.12 -13.61 6.79
CA LEU A 168 -2.17 -13.49 7.90
C LEU A 168 -1.76 -14.85 8.45
N ARG A 169 -2.70 -15.76 8.73
CA ARG A 169 -2.39 -17.13 9.20
C ARG A 169 -1.47 -17.86 8.23
N ARG A 170 -1.65 -17.68 6.93
CA ARG A 170 -0.76 -18.27 5.93
C ARG A 170 0.64 -17.64 5.95
N LEU A 171 0.73 -16.31 6.00
CA LEU A 171 2.01 -15.60 6.06
C LEU A 171 2.77 -15.88 7.39
N GLN A 172 2.07 -16.16 8.48
CA GLN A 172 2.65 -16.62 9.74
C GLN A 172 3.30 -18.01 9.62
N ASN A 173 2.86 -18.81 8.64
CA ASN A 173 3.43 -20.12 8.32
C ASN A 173 4.38 -20.06 7.10
N ASP A 174 4.82 -18.87 6.69
CA ASP A 174 5.70 -18.72 5.54
C ASP A 174 7.07 -19.38 5.76
N LYS A 175 7.73 -19.80 4.68
CA LYS A 175 9.10 -20.33 4.70
C LYS A 175 10.12 -19.29 5.16
N ASP A 176 9.91 -18.03 4.82
CA ASP A 176 10.81 -16.93 5.15
C ASP A 176 10.56 -16.42 6.58
N ARG A 177 11.64 -16.27 7.36
CA ARG A 177 11.55 -15.87 8.77
C ARG A 177 11.00 -14.47 8.96
N ASP A 178 11.38 -13.53 8.11
CA ASP A 178 10.96 -12.13 8.25
C ASP A 178 9.48 -12.01 7.88
N VAL A 179 9.02 -12.73 6.86
CA VAL A 179 7.59 -12.79 6.52
C VAL A 179 6.77 -13.28 7.72
N ARG A 180 7.19 -14.37 8.38
CA ARG A 180 6.52 -14.87 9.58
C ARG A 180 6.49 -13.83 10.70
N TYR A 181 7.62 -13.18 10.97
CA TYR A 181 7.75 -12.19 12.03
C TYR A 181 6.79 -11.01 11.84
N PHE A 182 6.71 -10.46 10.62
CA PHE A 182 5.84 -9.31 10.35
C PHE A 182 4.37 -9.67 10.15
N ALA A 183 4.04 -10.94 9.94
CA ALA A 183 2.65 -11.41 9.83
C ALA A 183 1.96 -11.67 11.19
N VAL A 184 2.69 -11.58 12.30
CA VAL A 184 2.11 -11.79 13.65
C VAL A 184 1.11 -10.68 13.97
N TYR A 185 -0.17 -11.00 13.86
CA TYR A 185 -1.27 -10.14 14.27
C TYR A 185 -1.69 -10.50 15.69
N LYS A 186 -1.56 -9.54 16.59
CA LYS A 186 -2.06 -9.66 17.96
C LYS A 186 -3.40 -8.96 18.03
N THR A 187 -4.47 -9.72 18.28
CA THR A 187 -5.75 -9.13 18.64
C THR A 187 -5.61 -8.43 19.99
N ILE A 188 -6.27 -7.28 20.18
CA ILE A 188 -6.27 -6.55 21.47
C ILE A 188 -6.64 -7.48 22.65
N ARG A 189 -7.52 -8.46 22.41
CA ARG A 189 -7.90 -9.50 23.38
C ARG A 189 -6.72 -10.35 23.88
N SER A 190 -5.75 -10.63 23.02
CA SER A 190 -4.57 -11.44 23.38
C SER A 190 -3.59 -10.69 24.29
N GLU A 191 -3.61 -9.34 24.30
CA GLU A 191 -2.84 -8.53 25.25
C GLU A 191 -3.52 -8.50 26.62
N GLU A 192 -4.85 -8.41 26.68
CA GLU A 192 -5.61 -8.49 27.94
C GLU A 192 -5.45 -9.86 28.62
N GLU A 193 -5.47 -10.95 27.86
CA GLU A 193 -5.23 -12.31 28.36
C GLU A 193 -3.76 -12.55 28.80
N GLU A 194 -2.77 -11.96 28.12
CA GLU A 194 -1.36 -11.99 28.57
C GLU A 194 -1.15 -11.20 29.87
N VAL A 195 -1.84 -10.07 30.05
CA VAL A 195 -1.76 -9.24 31.25
C VAL A 195 -2.43 -9.93 32.44
N ASP A 196 -3.62 -10.50 32.27
CA ASP A 196 -4.32 -11.26 33.31
C ASP A 196 -3.54 -12.53 33.71
N GLY A 197 -2.94 -13.21 32.73
CA GLY A 197 -2.03 -14.33 32.97
C GLY A 197 -0.82 -13.93 33.83
N ARG A 198 -0.15 -12.82 33.53
CA ARG A 198 1.01 -12.33 34.32
C ARG A 198 0.63 -11.89 35.73
N MET A 199 -0.55 -11.28 35.93
CA MET A 199 -1.02 -10.89 37.27
C MET A 199 -1.30 -12.11 38.17
N LYS A 200 -1.79 -13.21 37.60
CA LYS A 200 -2.05 -14.47 38.35
C LYS A 200 -0.77 -15.16 38.80
N PHE A 201 0.32 -15.08 38.04
CA PHE A 201 1.62 -15.67 38.41
C PHE A 201 2.44 -14.83 39.41
N SER A 202 2.11 -13.56 39.62
CA SER A 202 2.79 -12.69 40.59
C SER A 202 2.21 -12.78 42.02
N SER A 203 1.17 -13.59 42.23
CA SER A 203 0.40 -13.66 43.49
C SER A 203 0.56 -14.98 44.25
N THR A 204 1.61 -15.76 43.99
CA THR A 204 1.95 -17.00 44.72
C THR A 204 3.37 -16.92 45.27
#